data_AF-A0ABD3YJV9-F1
#
_entry.id   AF-A0ABD3YJV9-F1
#
_cell.length_a   1.000
_cell.length_b   1.000
_cell.length_c   1.000
_cell.angle_alpha   90.00
_cell.angle_beta   90.00
_cell.angle_gamma   90.00
#
_symmetry.space_group_name_H-M   'P 1'
#
loop_
_entity.id
_entity.type
_entity.pdbx_description
1 polymer ?
#
loop_
_entity_poly.entity_id
_entity_poly.type
_entity_poly.pdbx_seq_one_letter_code
_entity_poly.pdbx_strand_id
1 'polypeptide(L)'
;MKRLFSALLFCLACLAPLHLPAATSTAADAAQAQRARQLLEKAVAYYRQEGDKAFAAFSRQGEFIDNELYVYVVDSKGVMLASGGPSVVLIGRDVSQLLDPNMRKQFAKALKAPENGKVQETEYRWKNWADGRVERKHTYYQRIGDRFLAVGYYIPRADARQAEAMLEKTAKAVEGAPEATFKRINDLDKAFIEDDLYAFVVDMDTGKFVAHGYNTRMVGTDFASLKDPAGNAIGQAMLALAKSKGEGQFDYQWRNPVTGKVENKHALLRKSGHYLVAVGYYTAGG
;
A
#
# COMPACT_ATOMS: atom_id res chain seq x y z
N MET A 1 -28.91 48.16 -50.27
CA MET A 1 -28.97 48.27 -48.80
C MET A 1 -28.49 46.96 -48.19
N LYS A 2 -27.52 47.09 -47.28
CA LYS A 2 -26.68 46.10 -46.58
C LYS A 2 -27.38 44.81 -46.13
N ARG A 3 -26.75 43.65 -46.38
CA ARG A 3 -26.78 42.50 -45.46
C ARG A 3 -25.38 41.87 -45.42
N LEU A 4 -24.65 42.18 -44.35
CA LEU A 4 -23.35 41.58 -44.03
C LEU A 4 -23.57 40.13 -43.56
N PHE A 5 -22.84 39.20 -44.15
CA PHE A 5 -22.63 37.86 -43.62
C PHE A 5 -21.76 37.96 -42.36
N SER A 6 -22.29 37.54 -41.22
CA SER A 6 -21.53 37.40 -39.97
C SER A 6 -21.02 35.96 -39.91
N ALA A 7 -19.70 35.79 -40.06
CA ALA A 7 -19.02 34.52 -39.91
C ALA A 7 -18.89 34.18 -38.42
N LEU A 8 -19.69 33.21 -37.96
CA LEU A 8 -19.57 32.66 -36.61
C LEU A 8 -18.49 31.56 -36.65
N LEU A 9 -17.29 31.87 -36.15
CA LEU A 9 -16.25 30.87 -35.88
C LEU A 9 -16.73 29.95 -34.76
N PHE A 10 -17.04 28.69 -35.09
CA PHE A 10 -17.17 27.61 -34.11
C PHE A 10 -15.77 27.24 -33.61
N CYS A 11 -15.35 27.81 -32.47
CA CYS A 11 -14.23 27.27 -31.70
C CYS A 11 -14.68 25.95 -31.06
N LEU A 12 -14.42 24.84 -31.75
CA LEU A 12 -14.49 23.49 -31.19
C LEU A 12 -13.33 23.34 -30.20
N ALA A 13 -13.56 23.67 -28.94
CA ALA A 13 -12.63 23.35 -27.86
C ALA A 13 -12.66 21.82 -27.67
N CYS A 14 -11.66 21.13 -28.22
CA CYS A 14 -11.39 19.73 -27.90
C CYS A 14 -11.11 19.60 -26.40
N LEU A 15 -12.13 19.27 -25.61
CA LEU A 15 -11.95 18.69 -24.27
C LEU A 15 -11.32 17.31 -24.45
N ALA A 16 -9.99 17.25 -24.49
CA ALA A 16 -9.29 16.01 -24.22
C ALA A 16 -9.56 15.64 -22.76
N PRO A 17 -10.07 14.43 -22.45
CA PRO A 17 -10.16 13.98 -21.07
C PRO A 17 -8.74 13.91 -20.51
N LEU A 18 -8.44 14.77 -19.52
CA LEU A 18 -7.26 14.67 -18.66
C LEU A 18 -7.29 13.30 -17.98
N HIS A 19 -6.65 12.32 -18.62
CA HIS A 19 -6.31 11.06 -17.97
C HIS A 19 -5.19 11.39 -16.98
N LEU A 20 -5.57 11.55 -15.71
CA LEU A 20 -4.62 11.50 -14.61
C LEU A 20 -3.87 10.17 -14.73
N PRO A 21 -2.54 10.16 -14.86
CA PRO A 21 -1.79 8.91 -14.84
C PRO A 21 -2.09 8.21 -13.51
N ALA A 22 -2.52 6.94 -13.62
CA ALA A 22 -2.54 6.04 -12.48
C ALA A 22 -1.16 6.07 -11.81
N ALA A 23 -1.14 6.04 -10.48
CA ALA A 23 0.09 6.02 -9.69
C ALA A 23 1.09 5.04 -10.31
N THR A 24 2.15 5.59 -10.90
CA THR A 24 3.20 4.81 -11.54
C THR A 24 3.89 3.99 -10.47
N SER A 25 3.91 2.66 -10.63
CA SER A 25 4.86 1.80 -9.90
C SER A 25 6.24 2.42 -10.04
N THR A 26 7.00 2.55 -8.96
CA THR A 26 8.33 3.15 -9.06
C THR A 26 9.21 2.30 -9.97
N ALA A 27 10.25 2.89 -10.58
CA ALA A 27 11.21 2.11 -11.38
C ALA A 27 11.84 0.97 -10.56
N ALA A 28 11.94 1.14 -9.25
CA ALA A 28 12.39 0.11 -8.32
C ALA A 28 11.40 -1.05 -8.20
N ASP A 29 10.09 -0.76 -8.10
CA ASP A 29 9.04 -1.80 -8.07
C ASP A 29 9.03 -2.61 -9.37
N ALA A 30 9.16 -1.92 -10.52
CA ALA A 30 9.23 -2.57 -11.82
C ALA A 30 10.47 -3.48 -11.95
N ALA A 31 11.61 -3.05 -11.42
CA ALA A 31 12.83 -3.85 -11.39
C ALA A 31 12.69 -5.08 -10.47
N GLN A 32 12.11 -4.93 -9.28
CA GLN A 32 11.83 -6.06 -8.38
C GLN A 32 10.85 -7.07 -9.01
N ALA A 33 9.76 -6.58 -9.62
CA ALA A 33 8.81 -7.42 -10.33
C ALA A 33 9.49 -8.24 -11.44
N GLN A 34 10.39 -7.63 -12.20
CA GLN A 34 11.14 -8.32 -13.25
C GLN A 34 12.08 -9.39 -12.68
N ARG A 35 12.86 -9.07 -11.63
CA ARG A 35 13.74 -10.05 -10.97
C ARG A 35 12.96 -11.23 -10.38
N ALA A 36 11.81 -10.96 -9.76
CA ALA A 36 10.95 -12.00 -9.20
C ALA A 36 10.41 -12.96 -10.29
N ARG A 37 9.99 -12.43 -11.44
CA ARG A 37 9.56 -13.24 -12.60
C ARG A 37 10.69 -14.10 -13.15
N GLN A 38 11.89 -13.53 -13.32
CA GLN A 38 13.07 -14.26 -13.81
C GLN A 38 13.47 -15.39 -12.85
N LEU A 39 13.44 -15.13 -11.54
CA LEU A 39 13.75 -16.14 -10.54
C LEU A 39 12.71 -17.28 -10.54
N LEU A 40 11.42 -16.95 -10.69
CA LEU A 40 10.36 -17.95 -10.82
C LEU A 40 10.52 -18.78 -12.10
N GLU A 41 10.78 -18.14 -13.23
CA GLU A 41 10.97 -18.83 -14.51
C GLU A 41 12.12 -19.84 -14.43
N LYS A 42 13.24 -19.42 -13.84
CA LYS A 42 14.38 -20.29 -13.56
C LYS A 42 14.00 -21.47 -12.66
N ALA A 43 13.25 -21.23 -11.60
CA ALA A 43 12.79 -22.27 -10.67
C ALA A 43 11.85 -23.28 -11.34
N VAL A 44 10.91 -22.79 -12.16
CA VAL A 44 9.99 -23.61 -12.95
C VAL A 44 10.75 -24.49 -13.94
N ALA A 45 11.72 -23.92 -14.67
CA ALA A 45 12.54 -24.68 -15.61
C ALA A 45 13.32 -25.79 -14.91
N TYR A 46 13.93 -25.49 -13.76
CA TYR A 46 14.67 -26.46 -12.96
C TYR A 46 13.76 -27.57 -12.40
N TYR A 47 12.60 -27.20 -11.84
CA TYR A 47 11.63 -28.16 -11.31
C TYR A 47 11.06 -29.09 -12.39
N ARG A 48 10.88 -28.63 -13.63
CA ARG A 48 10.45 -29.50 -14.74
C ARG A 48 11.46 -30.59 -15.08
N GLN A 49 12.74 -30.38 -14.80
CA GLN A 49 13.80 -31.35 -15.04
C GLN A 49 13.98 -32.31 -13.85
N GLU A 50 13.97 -31.76 -12.63
CA GLU A 50 14.35 -32.49 -11.41
C GLU A 50 13.15 -33.01 -10.58
N GLY A 51 11.96 -32.46 -10.79
CA GLY A 51 10.79 -32.70 -9.95
C GLY A 51 11.06 -32.33 -8.49
N ASP A 52 10.53 -33.13 -7.56
CA ASP A 52 10.65 -32.88 -6.11
C ASP A 52 12.12 -32.88 -5.61
N LYS A 53 13.10 -33.41 -6.37
CA LYS A 53 14.53 -33.28 -6.02
C LYS A 53 14.99 -31.83 -6.00
N ALA A 54 14.32 -30.94 -6.73
CA ALA A 54 14.62 -29.52 -6.76
C ALA A 54 14.45 -28.82 -5.40
N PHE A 55 13.66 -29.39 -4.48
CA PHE A 55 13.37 -28.79 -3.18
C PHE A 55 14.63 -28.57 -2.34
N ALA A 56 15.62 -29.46 -2.46
CA ALA A 56 16.91 -29.28 -1.79
C ALA A 56 17.67 -28.05 -2.31
N ALA A 57 17.58 -27.76 -3.61
CA ALA A 57 18.20 -26.57 -4.20
C ALA A 57 17.44 -25.29 -3.82
N PHE A 58 16.11 -25.34 -3.73
CA PHE A 58 15.29 -24.21 -3.30
C PHE A 58 15.44 -23.88 -1.82
N SER A 59 15.83 -24.85 -0.99
CA SER A 59 15.86 -24.70 0.48
C SER A 59 17.25 -24.40 1.05
N ARG A 60 18.24 -24.10 0.20
CA ARG A 60 19.61 -23.76 0.61
C ARG A 60 20.07 -22.45 -0.02
N GLN A 61 21.09 -21.83 0.57
CA GLN A 61 21.73 -20.66 -0.04
C GLN A 61 22.26 -21.03 -1.43
N GLY A 62 21.99 -20.20 -2.42
CA GLY A 62 22.44 -20.43 -3.78
C GLY A 62 21.58 -19.73 -4.82
N GLU A 63 21.47 -20.37 -5.98
CA GLU A 63 21.03 -19.75 -7.22
C GLU A 63 19.51 -19.46 -7.33
N PHE A 64 18.74 -19.88 -6.31
CA PHE A 64 17.30 -19.67 -6.17
C PHE A 64 16.96 -18.64 -5.08
N ILE A 65 17.98 -17.91 -4.63
CA ILE A 65 17.88 -16.76 -3.73
C ILE A 65 18.63 -15.59 -4.38
N ASP A 66 17.91 -14.50 -4.65
CA ASP A 66 18.44 -13.22 -5.10
C ASP A 66 18.10 -12.15 -4.05
N ASN A 67 19.05 -11.89 -3.15
CA ASN A 67 18.87 -10.96 -2.03
C ASN A 67 17.60 -11.27 -1.22
N GLU A 68 16.59 -10.39 -1.27
CA GLU A 68 15.29 -10.54 -0.62
C GLU A 68 14.33 -11.51 -1.33
N LEU A 69 14.60 -11.85 -2.59
CA LEU A 69 13.79 -12.74 -3.41
C LEU A 69 14.24 -14.18 -3.24
N TYR A 70 13.30 -15.08 -3.04
CA TYR A 70 13.58 -16.50 -2.90
C TYR A 70 12.42 -17.35 -3.38
N VAL A 71 12.75 -18.54 -3.88
CA VAL A 71 11.77 -19.54 -4.28
C VAL A 71 11.18 -20.22 -3.05
N TYR A 72 9.87 -20.42 -3.06
CA TYR A 72 9.20 -21.33 -2.13
C TYR A 72 8.14 -22.16 -2.86
N VAL A 73 7.84 -23.32 -2.29
CA VAL A 73 6.92 -24.30 -2.88
C VAL A 73 5.89 -24.70 -1.84
N VAL A 74 4.62 -24.57 -2.20
CA VAL A 74 3.50 -25.05 -1.38
C VAL A 74 2.74 -26.12 -2.14
N ASP A 75 2.21 -27.12 -1.45
CA ASP A 75 1.37 -28.14 -2.06
C ASP A 75 -0.12 -27.73 -2.12
N SER A 76 -0.95 -28.55 -2.77
CA SER A 76 -2.40 -28.34 -2.88
C SER A 76 -3.16 -28.42 -1.53
N LYS A 77 -2.50 -28.84 -0.44
CA LYS A 77 -3.03 -28.85 0.92
C LYS A 77 -2.58 -27.64 1.74
N GLY A 78 -1.67 -26.81 1.21
CA GLY A 78 -1.12 -25.66 1.91
C GLY A 78 0.15 -25.95 2.70
N VAL A 79 0.77 -27.12 2.54
CA VAL A 79 2.03 -27.46 3.22
C VAL A 79 3.21 -26.85 2.48
N MET A 80 4.08 -26.13 3.20
CA MET A 80 5.35 -25.64 2.64
C MET A 80 6.31 -26.82 2.42
N LEU A 81 6.64 -27.11 1.17
CA LEU A 81 7.52 -28.22 0.78
C LEU A 81 8.99 -27.79 0.64
N ALA A 82 9.22 -26.56 0.22
CA ALA A 82 10.54 -25.98 0.06
C ALA A 82 10.47 -24.47 0.25
N SER A 83 11.54 -23.87 0.77
CA SER A 83 11.64 -22.41 0.84
C SER A 83 13.09 -22.01 1.03
N GLY A 84 13.52 -21.04 0.24
CA GLY A 84 14.73 -20.28 0.52
C GLY A 84 14.50 -19.23 1.61
N GLY A 85 15.56 -18.51 1.94
CA GLY A 85 15.51 -17.36 2.85
C GLY A 85 14.95 -17.69 4.24
N PRO A 86 14.44 -16.66 4.95
CA PRO A 86 13.98 -16.82 6.34
C PRO A 86 12.76 -17.75 6.51
N SER A 87 11.95 -17.98 5.46
CA SER A 87 10.79 -18.88 5.55
C SER A 87 11.12 -20.36 5.44
N VAL A 88 12.41 -20.74 5.36
CA VAL A 88 12.85 -22.15 5.51
C VAL A 88 12.31 -22.79 6.79
N VAL A 89 12.09 -22.00 7.85
CA VAL A 89 11.50 -22.44 9.13
C VAL A 89 10.05 -22.91 9.03
N LEU A 90 9.40 -22.65 7.90
CA LEU A 90 8.01 -23.05 7.64
C LEU A 90 7.90 -24.39 6.90
N ILE A 91 9.00 -24.96 6.41
CA ILE A 91 8.99 -26.24 5.70
C ILE A 91 8.33 -27.32 6.60
N GLY A 92 7.41 -28.08 6.01
CA GLY A 92 6.60 -29.09 6.68
C GLY A 92 5.35 -28.57 7.40
N ARG A 93 5.12 -27.25 7.45
CA ARG A 93 3.94 -26.65 8.10
C ARG A 93 2.86 -26.32 7.09
N ASP A 94 1.59 -26.48 7.51
CA ASP A 94 0.44 -25.90 6.83
C ASP A 94 0.43 -24.38 7.01
N VAL A 95 0.78 -23.65 5.95
CA VAL A 95 0.87 -22.19 5.99
C VAL A 95 -0.50 -21.52 6.04
N SER A 96 -1.58 -22.24 5.71
CA SER A 96 -2.94 -21.69 5.76
C SER A 96 -3.37 -21.34 7.18
N GLN A 97 -2.79 -22.01 8.19
CA GLN A 97 -3.03 -21.74 9.61
C GLN A 97 -2.42 -20.41 10.07
N LEU A 98 -1.40 -19.91 9.36
CA LEU A 98 -0.74 -18.65 9.66
C LEU A 98 -1.46 -17.43 9.05
N LEU A 99 -2.44 -17.68 8.17
CA LEU A 99 -3.23 -16.65 7.51
C LEU A 99 -4.44 -16.24 8.37
N ASP A 100 -4.83 -14.96 8.29
CA ASP A 100 -6.10 -14.48 8.82
C ASP A 100 -7.30 -15.13 8.08
N PRO A 101 -8.52 -15.08 8.63
CA PRO A 101 -9.68 -15.75 8.05
C PRO A 101 -10.01 -15.36 6.60
N ASN A 102 -9.78 -14.09 6.22
CA ASN A 102 -10.06 -13.63 4.86
C ASN A 102 -8.99 -14.14 3.90
N MET A 103 -7.71 -14.00 4.28
CA MET A 103 -6.60 -14.51 3.49
C MET A 103 -6.63 -16.03 3.35
N ARG A 104 -7.02 -16.77 4.39
CA ARG A 104 -7.18 -18.23 4.32
C ARG A 104 -8.20 -18.66 3.27
N LYS A 105 -9.33 -17.94 3.15
CA LYS A 105 -10.34 -18.19 2.12
C LYS A 105 -9.80 -17.94 0.71
N GLN A 106 -9.07 -16.84 0.52
CA GLN A 106 -8.45 -16.51 -0.77
C GLN A 106 -7.39 -17.54 -1.16
N PHE A 107 -6.55 -17.94 -0.20
CA PHE A 107 -5.52 -18.96 -0.39
C PHE A 107 -6.12 -20.31 -0.77
N ALA A 108 -7.17 -20.76 -0.06
CA ALA A 108 -7.87 -22.00 -0.40
C ALA A 108 -8.51 -21.97 -1.80
N LYS A 109 -8.95 -20.79 -2.27
CA LYS A 109 -9.44 -20.62 -3.65
C LYS A 109 -8.29 -20.73 -4.65
N ALA A 110 -7.13 -20.14 -4.37
CA ALA A 110 -5.95 -20.21 -5.24
C ALA A 110 -5.43 -21.65 -5.39
N LEU A 111 -5.36 -22.43 -4.31
CA LEU A 111 -4.94 -23.84 -4.36
C LEU A 111 -5.88 -24.75 -5.19
N LYS A 112 -7.14 -24.34 -5.36
CA LYS A 112 -8.14 -25.05 -6.18
C LYS A 112 -8.14 -24.60 -7.65
N ALA A 113 -7.40 -23.55 -8.01
CA ALA A 113 -7.37 -23.06 -9.38
C ALA A 113 -6.78 -24.13 -10.32
N PRO A 114 -7.39 -24.37 -11.50
CA PRO A 114 -6.90 -25.38 -12.43
C PRO A 114 -5.48 -25.03 -12.91
N GLU A 115 -4.69 -26.06 -13.18
CA GLU A 115 -3.41 -25.88 -13.86
C GLU A 115 -3.67 -25.43 -15.29
N ASN A 116 -3.08 -24.30 -15.67
CA ASN A 116 -3.22 -23.71 -17.00
C ASN A 116 -1.87 -23.45 -17.68
N GLY A 117 -0.77 -23.92 -17.07
CA GLY A 117 0.59 -23.74 -17.56
C GLY A 117 1.09 -22.29 -17.56
N LYS A 118 0.32 -21.32 -17.04
CA LYS A 118 0.67 -19.90 -17.02
C LYS A 118 1.14 -19.46 -15.64
N VAL A 119 2.01 -18.46 -15.62
CA VAL A 119 2.33 -17.70 -14.41
C VAL A 119 1.07 -16.93 -14.00
N GLN A 120 0.72 -17.04 -12.73
CA GLN A 120 -0.33 -16.29 -12.07
C GLN A 120 0.30 -15.34 -11.06
N GLU A 121 -0.46 -14.33 -10.65
CA GLU A 121 -0.01 -13.38 -9.65
C GLU A 121 -1.08 -13.16 -8.59
N THR A 122 -0.63 -12.81 -7.38
CA THR A 122 -1.51 -12.48 -6.27
C THR A 122 -0.81 -11.53 -5.31
N GLU A 123 -1.60 -10.74 -4.61
CA GLU A 123 -1.14 -9.87 -3.53
C GLU A 123 -1.81 -10.29 -2.23
N TYR A 124 -1.02 -10.33 -1.16
CA TYR A 124 -1.50 -10.60 0.19
C TYR A 124 -0.60 -9.91 1.20
N ARG A 125 -0.97 -9.94 2.49
CA ARG A 125 -0.16 -9.33 3.54
C ARG A 125 0.64 -10.39 4.30
N TRP A 126 1.94 -10.18 4.42
CA TRP A 126 2.81 -11.15 5.09
C TRP A 126 3.84 -10.44 5.94
N LYS A 127 4.33 -11.13 6.98
CA LYS A 127 5.41 -10.64 7.82
C LYS A 127 6.70 -10.60 7.00
N ASN A 128 7.20 -9.40 6.70
CA ASN A 128 8.54 -9.21 6.20
C ASN A 128 9.54 -9.61 7.30
N TRP A 129 10.47 -10.49 6.96
CA TRP A 129 11.43 -11.04 7.91
C TRP A 129 12.61 -10.10 8.16
N ALA A 130 12.82 -9.11 7.28
CA ALA A 130 13.89 -8.13 7.43
C ALA A 130 13.63 -7.17 8.60
N ASP A 131 12.38 -6.76 8.80
CA ASP A 131 11.99 -5.76 9.81
C ASP A 131 10.84 -6.22 10.73
N GLY A 132 10.28 -7.41 10.48
CA GLY A 132 9.18 -7.98 11.24
C GLY A 132 7.81 -7.34 10.96
N ARG A 133 7.72 -6.39 10.03
CA ARG A 133 6.48 -5.68 9.71
C ARG A 133 5.57 -6.54 8.85
N VAL A 134 4.27 -6.45 9.08
CA VAL A 134 3.30 -6.96 8.09
C VAL A 134 3.23 -5.96 6.95
N GLU A 135 3.56 -6.41 5.75
CA GLU A 135 3.63 -5.60 4.53
C GLU A 135 2.88 -6.30 3.39
N ARG A 136 2.52 -5.54 2.36
CA ARG A 136 1.94 -6.11 1.14
C ARG A 136 3.04 -6.89 0.42
N LYS A 137 2.73 -8.10 -0.02
CA LYS A 137 3.63 -8.96 -0.79
C LYS A 137 2.98 -9.30 -2.11
N HIS A 138 3.61 -8.93 -3.21
CA HIS A 138 3.22 -9.35 -4.56
C HIS A 138 3.98 -10.62 -4.89
N THR A 139 3.25 -11.67 -5.24
CA THR A 139 3.79 -12.99 -5.53
C THR A 139 3.41 -13.42 -6.94
N TYR A 140 4.40 -13.86 -7.70
CA TYR A 140 4.22 -14.66 -8.91
C TYR A 140 4.28 -16.13 -8.54
N TYR A 141 3.41 -16.94 -9.12
CA TYR A 141 3.44 -18.38 -8.93
C TYR A 141 3.03 -19.14 -10.18
N GLN A 142 3.50 -20.38 -10.27
CA GLN A 142 3.07 -21.33 -11.30
C GLN A 142 2.77 -22.68 -10.66
N ARG A 143 1.60 -23.23 -11.01
CA ARG A 143 1.20 -24.58 -10.62
C ARG A 143 1.78 -25.61 -11.60
N ILE A 144 2.37 -26.68 -11.07
CA ILE A 144 2.83 -27.86 -11.81
C ILE A 144 2.39 -29.09 -11.00
N GLY A 145 1.32 -29.76 -11.45
CA GLY A 145 0.67 -30.82 -10.70
C GLY A 145 0.17 -30.33 -9.34
N ASP A 146 0.68 -30.93 -8.26
CA ASP A 146 0.36 -30.55 -6.87
C ASP A 146 1.34 -29.53 -6.27
N ARG A 147 2.25 -28.94 -7.07
CA ARG A 147 3.23 -27.96 -6.57
C ARG A 147 2.91 -26.56 -7.07
N PHE A 148 2.90 -25.61 -6.14
CA PHE A 148 2.80 -24.18 -6.41
C PHE A 148 4.17 -23.56 -6.15
N LEU A 149 4.95 -23.37 -7.21
CA LEU A 149 6.24 -22.70 -7.14
C LEU A 149 6.00 -21.20 -7.17
N ALA A 150 6.60 -20.46 -6.25
CA ALA A 150 6.32 -19.05 -6.07
C ALA A 150 7.57 -18.25 -5.73
N VAL A 151 7.57 -17.00 -6.19
CA VAL A 151 8.54 -15.96 -5.82
C VAL A 151 7.75 -14.68 -5.60
N GLY A 152 8.03 -13.97 -4.51
CA GLY A 152 7.36 -12.70 -4.24
C GLY A 152 8.28 -11.69 -3.58
N TYR A 153 7.91 -10.43 -3.71
CA TYR A 153 8.62 -9.28 -3.17
C TYR A 153 7.67 -8.45 -2.30
N TYR A 154 8.21 -7.82 -1.27
CA TYR A 154 7.44 -6.91 -0.42
C TYR A 154 7.34 -5.56 -1.09
N ILE A 155 6.14 -4.99 -1.07
CA ILE A 155 5.90 -3.60 -1.40
C ILE A 155 6.02 -2.83 -0.08
N PRO A 156 7.06 -1.98 0.08
CA PRO A 156 7.34 -1.29 1.34
C PRO A 156 6.14 -0.48 1.83
N ARG A 157 6.00 -0.37 3.15
CA ARG A 157 5.08 0.62 3.72
C ARG A 157 5.47 2.04 3.33
N ALA A 158 4.53 2.96 3.43
CA ALA A 158 4.77 4.34 3.10
C ALA A 158 5.97 4.92 3.88
N ASP A 159 6.86 5.59 3.16
CA ASP A 159 8.01 6.31 3.72
C ASP A 159 7.72 7.81 3.88
N ALA A 160 8.69 8.53 4.47
CA ALA A 160 8.60 9.97 4.67
C ALA A 160 8.38 10.75 3.36
N ARG A 161 9.04 10.33 2.27
CA ARG A 161 8.95 11.01 0.96
C ARG A 161 7.57 10.83 0.35
N GLN A 162 6.98 9.64 0.47
CA GLN A 162 5.60 9.39 0.03
C GLN A 162 4.60 10.23 0.84
N ALA A 163 4.82 10.40 2.15
CA ALA A 163 4.01 11.28 2.98
C ALA A 163 4.14 12.75 2.58
N GLU A 164 5.35 13.24 2.33
CA GLU A 164 5.59 14.60 1.82
C GLU A 164 4.87 14.84 0.49
N ALA A 165 5.03 13.92 -0.46
CA ALA A 165 4.40 14.01 -1.78
C ALA A 165 2.86 14.03 -1.69
N MET A 166 2.27 13.17 -0.86
CA MET A 166 0.81 13.17 -0.65
C MET A 166 0.36 14.44 0.10
N LEU A 167 1.13 14.95 1.06
CA LEU A 167 0.83 16.20 1.75
C LEU A 167 0.80 17.38 0.78
N GLU A 168 1.83 17.53 -0.05
CA GLU A 168 1.90 18.60 -1.04
C GLU A 168 0.71 18.56 -2.00
N LYS A 169 0.46 17.38 -2.58
CA LYS A 169 -0.69 17.16 -3.47
C LYS A 169 -2.01 17.50 -2.79
N THR A 170 -2.19 17.08 -1.54
CA THR A 170 -3.43 17.31 -0.80
C THR A 170 -3.59 18.79 -0.46
N ALA A 171 -2.55 19.45 0.04
CA ALA A 171 -2.58 20.86 0.38
C ALA A 171 -2.94 21.74 -0.85
N LYS A 172 -2.37 21.43 -2.01
CA LYS A 172 -2.68 22.11 -3.28
C LYS A 172 -4.12 21.86 -3.75
N ALA A 173 -4.63 20.63 -3.59
CA ALA A 173 -6.00 20.30 -3.93
C ALA A 173 -7.01 21.02 -3.01
N VAL A 174 -6.71 21.09 -1.71
CA VAL A 174 -7.52 21.83 -0.72
C VAL A 174 -7.51 23.33 -0.99
N GLU A 175 -6.38 23.90 -1.41
CA GLU A 175 -6.27 25.32 -1.76
C GLU A 175 -7.14 25.68 -2.98
N GLY A 176 -7.13 24.84 -4.01
CA GLY A 176 -7.86 25.11 -5.25
C GLY A 176 -9.36 24.77 -5.21
N ALA A 177 -9.73 23.68 -4.53
CA ALA A 177 -11.10 23.17 -4.52
C ALA A 177 -11.39 22.38 -3.21
N PRO A 178 -11.59 23.07 -2.07
CA PRO A 178 -11.66 22.43 -0.75
C PRO A 178 -12.80 21.41 -0.67
N GLU A 179 -14.05 21.81 -0.91
CA GLU A 179 -15.22 20.93 -0.76
C GLU A 179 -15.17 19.70 -1.67
N ALA A 180 -14.77 19.89 -2.94
CA ALA A 180 -14.60 18.78 -3.87
C ALA A 180 -13.48 17.83 -3.42
N THR A 181 -12.40 18.36 -2.86
CA THR A 181 -11.28 17.58 -2.33
C THR A 181 -11.70 16.81 -1.07
N PHE A 182 -12.43 17.43 -0.14
CA PHE A 182 -12.95 16.76 1.06
C PHE A 182 -13.85 15.60 0.69
N LYS A 183 -14.76 15.81 -0.27
CA LYS A 183 -15.61 14.73 -0.79
C LYS A 183 -14.78 13.56 -1.29
N ARG A 184 -13.76 13.82 -2.13
CA ARG A 184 -12.88 12.77 -2.67
C ARG A 184 -12.11 12.03 -1.58
N ILE A 185 -11.58 12.74 -0.60
CA ILE A 185 -10.90 12.13 0.56
C ILE A 185 -11.87 11.23 1.32
N ASN A 186 -13.09 11.70 1.59
CA ASN A 186 -14.11 10.97 2.34
C ASN A 186 -14.70 9.78 1.55
N ASP A 187 -14.67 9.85 0.22
CA ASP A 187 -15.01 8.74 -0.68
C ASP A 187 -13.85 7.73 -0.84
N LEU A 188 -12.75 7.90 -0.11
CA LEU A 188 -11.56 7.05 -0.15
C LEU A 188 -10.91 6.95 -1.54
N ASP A 189 -10.93 8.06 -2.28
CA ASP A 189 -10.23 8.18 -3.55
C ASP A 189 -8.74 7.83 -3.36
N LYS A 190 -8.23 6.91 -4.19
CA LYS A 190 -6.84 6.43 -4.17
C LYS A 190 -5.81 7.53 -4.38
N ALA A 191 -6.24 8.72 -4.82
CA ALA A 191 -5.40 9.90 -4.83
C ALA A 191 -4.95 10.38 -3.42
N PHE A 192 -5.66 10.02 -2.36
CA PHE A 192 -5.46 10.52 -0.98
C PHE A 192 -5.38 9.42 0.09
N ILE A 193 -5.36 8.15 -0.33
CA ILE A 193 -5.11 6.98 0.50
C ILE A 193 -4.39 5.89 -0.29
N GLU A 194 -3.32 5.36 0.29
CA GLU A 194 -2.57 4.21 -0.18
C GLU A 194 -2.10 3.37 1.01
N ASP A 195 -2.64 2.17 1.17
CA ASP A 195 -2.37 1.28 2.30
C ASP A 195 -2.50 1.95 3.68
N ASP A 196 -1.36 2.29 4.31
CA ASP A 196 -1.30 2.98 5.60
C ASP A 196 -1.06 4.49 5.51
N LEU A 197 -0.81 5.01 4.32
CA LEU A 197 -0.71 6.43 4.03
C LEU A 197 -2.08 7.01 3.71
N TYR A 198 -2.47 8.05 4.43
CA TYR A 198 -3.75 8.73 4.17
C TYR A 198 -3.70 10.19 4.61
N ALA A 199 -4.46 11.02 3.92
CA ALA A 199 -4.67 12.40 4.30
C ALA A 199 -5.84 12.56 5.28
N PHE A 200 -5.73 13.55 6.17
CA PHE A 200 -6.87 14.12 6.88
C PHE A 200 -6.80 15.65 6.87
N VAL A 201 -7.96 16.28 6.98
CA VAL A 201 -8.11 17.72 6.95
C VAL A 201 -8.97 18.19 8.11
N VAL A 202 -8.50 19.23 8.79
CA VAL A 202 -9.17 19.87 9.92
C VAL A 202 -9.42 21.33 9.57
N ASP A 203 -10.64 21.79 9.78
CA ASP A 203 -10.96 23.22 9.77
C ASP A 203 -10.48 23.83 11.10
N MET A 204 -9.58 24.80 11.04
CA MET A 204 -8.98 25.41 12.25
C MET A 204 -9.85 26.46 12.91
N ASP A 205 -10.91 26.93 12.24
CA ASP A 205 -11.89 27.87 12.78
C ASP A 205 -12.90 27.12 13.64
N THR A 206 -13.42 26.00 13.15
CA THR A 206 -14.34 25.13 13.91
C THR A 206 -13.62 24.12 14.81
N GLY A 207 -12.35 23.82 14.53
CA GLY A 207 -11.59 22.78 15.21
C GLY A 207 -12.05 21.35 14.87
N LYS A 208 -12.78 21.15 13.76
CA LYS A 208 -13.38 19.86 13.41
C LYS A 208 -12.69 19.21 12.22
N PHE A 209 -12.72 17.87 12.18
CA PHE A 209 -12.39 17.15 10.95
C PHE A 209 -13.39 17.49 9.86
N VAL A 210 -12.90 17.90 8.69
CA VAL A 210 -13.71 18.08 7.48
C VAL A 210 -13.47 16.96 6.46
N ALA A 211 -12.30 16.30 6.54
CA ALA A 211 -12.03 15.10 5.76
C ALA A 211 -11.11 14.11 6.47
N HIS A 212 -11.32 12.81 6.25
CA HIS A 212 -10.41 11.76 6.74
C HIS A 212 -10.37 10.58 5.77
N GLY A 213 -9.23 10.39 5.11
CA GLY A 213 -9.03 9.40 4.04
C GLY A 213 -8.90 7.95 4.50
N TYR A 214 -9.34 7.62 5.72
CA TYR A 214 -9.33 6.24 6.23
C TYR A 214 -10.50 6.02 7.20
N ASN A 215 -10.54 6.78 8.30
CA ASN A 215 -11.60 6.69 9.29
C ASN A 215 -12.61 7.81 9.10
N THR A 216 -13.51 7.66 8.13
CA THR A 216 -14.53 8.66 7.79
C THR A 216 -15.50 8.97 8.93
N ARG A 217 -15.59 8.11 9.95
CA ARG A 217 -16.36 8.37 11.19
C ARG A 217 -15.82 9.54 12.01
N MET A 218 -14.59 9.97 11.76
CA MET A 218 -14.00 11.14 12.43
C MET A 218 -14.50 12.46 11.85
N VAL A 219 -15.04 12.47 10.63
CA VAL A 219 -15.56 13.70 9.99
C VAL A 219 -16.68 14.29 10.84
N GLY A 220 -16.60 15.60 11.10
CA GLY A 220 -17.52 16.36 11.95
C GLY A 220 -17.22 16.29 13.45
N THR A 221 -16.31 15.41 13.88
CA THR A 221 -15.89 15.32 15.30
C THR A 221 -14.88 16.41 15.65
N ASP A 222 -14.79 16.76 16.93
CA ASP A 222 -13.87 17.76 17.45
C ASP A 222 -12.42 17.25 17.45
N PHE A 223 -11.59 17.81 16.58
CA PHE A 223 -10.17 17.49 16.49
C PHE A 223 -9.40 17.94 17.73
N ALA A 224 -9.78 19.05 18.38
CA ALA A 224 -9.08 19.50 19.58
C ALA A 224 -9.21 18.50 20.74
N SER A 225 -10.29 17.72 20.78
CA SER A 225 -10.48 16.66 21.77
C SER A 225 -9.67 15.38 21.50
N LEU A 226 -8.98 15.30 20.35
CA LEU A 226 -8.29 14.08 19.91
C LEU A 226 -7.15 13.71 20.85
N LYS A 227 -7.22 12.48 21.34
CA LYS A 227 -6.16 11.84 22.14
C LYS A 227 -5.59 10.63 21.43
N ASP A 228 -4.30 10.40 21.60
CA ASP A 228 -3.68 9.14 21.18
C ASP A 228 -4.09 7.98 22.12
N PRO A 229 -3.75 6.72 21.80
CA PRO A 229 -4.03 5.57 22.66
C PRO A 229 -3.41 5.63 24.06
N ALA A 230 -2.38 6.45 24.28
CA ALA A 230 -1.75 6.67 25.58
C ALA A 230 -2.43 7.82 26.38
N GLY A 231 -3.41 8.51 25.80
CA GLY A 231 -4.18 9.59 26.42
C GLY A 231 -3.60 10.99 26.21
N ASN A 232 -2.55 11.14 25.40
CA ASN A 232 -1.92 12.43 25.11
C ASN A 232 -2.83 13.27 24.21
N ALA A 233 -3.00 14.56 24.53
CA ALA A 233 -3.86 15.50 23.78
C ALA A 233 -3.18 15.98 22.48
N ILE A 234 -3.16 15.11 21.46
CA ILE A 234 -2.48 15.38 20.19
C ILE A 234 -3.18 16.45 19.33
N GLY A 235 -4.50 16.55 19.40
CA GLY A 235 -5.27 17.49 18.58
C GLY A 235 -4.96 18.96 18.86
N GLN A 236 -4.94 19.33 20.15
CA GLN A 236 -4.60 20.69 20.58
C GLN A 236 -3.17 21.06 20.18
N ALA A 237 -2.23 20.13 20.37
CA ALA A 237 -0.83 20.37 20.06
C ALA A 237 -0.61 20.59 18.55
N MET A 238 -1.24 19.78 17.70
CA MET A 238 -1.18 19.95 16.24
C MET A 238 -1.84 21.25 15.77
N LEU A 239 -3.00 21.64 16.34
CA LEU A 239 -3.64 22.92 16.03
C LEU A 239 -2.77 24.11 16.41
N ALA A 240 -2.13 24.08 17.59
CA ALA A 240 -1.23 25.13 18.04
C ALA A 240 -0.01 25.26 17.11
N LEU A 241 0.55 24.13 16.67
CA LEU A 241 1.66 24.10 15.72
C LEU A 241 1.26 24.70 14.36
N ALA A 242 0.10 24.30 13.83
CA ALA A 242 -0.42 24.81 12.57
C ALA A 242 -0.74 26.31 12.61
N LYS A 243 -1.31 26.81 13.71
CA LYS A 243 -1.65 28.23 13.89
C LYS A 243 -0.40 29.12 14.04
N SER A 244 0.65 28.62 14.68
CA SER A 244 1.86 29.39 14.96
C SER A 244 2.85 29.41 13.79
N LYS A 245 3.06 28.27 13.12
CA LYS A 245 4.11 28.12 12.10
C LYS A 245 3.58 27.93 10.68
N GLY A 246 2.31 27.57 10.51
CA GLY A 246 1.74 27.21 9.21
C GLY A 246 2.15 25.83 8.70
N GLU A 247 3.23 25.24 9.21
CA GLU A 247 3.64 23.87 8.92
C GLU A 247 4.38 23.26 10.12
N GLY A 248 4.52 21.93 10.11
CA GLY A 248 5.29 21.24 11.13
C GLY A 248 5.17 19.73 11.04
N GLN A 249 5.74 19.06 12.03
CA GLN A 249 5.69 17.62 12.16
C GLN A 249 5.32 17.25 13.60
N PHE A 250 4.69 16.08 13.78
CA PHE A 250 4.21 15.63 15.07
C PHE A 250 4.25 14.11 15.19
N ASP A 251 4.91 13.62 16.23
CA ASP A 251 5.03 12.20 16.57
C ASP A 251 3.98 11.80 17.61
N TYR A 252 3.30 10.69 17.35
CA TYR A 252 2.28 10.14 18.25
C TYR A 252 2.03 8.66 17.96
N GLN A 253 1.34 7.97 18.85
CA GLN A 253 0.91 6.60 18.60
C GLN A 253 -0.48 6.58 17.95
N TRP A 254 -0.66 5.72 16.95
CA TRP A 254 -1.96 5.59 16.30
C TRP A 254 -2.21 4.18 15.81
N ARG A 255 -3.48 3.81 15.69
CA ARG A 255 -3.86 2.50 15.13
C ARG A 255 -3.53 2.50 13.63
N ASN A 256 -2.58 1.65 13.23
CA ASN A 256 -2.24 1.46 11.84
C ASN A 256 -3.41 0.77 11.10
N PRO A 257 -3.90 1.34 9.99
CA PRO A 257 -5.04 0.82 9.24
C PRO A 257 -4.80 -0.55 8.59
N VAL A 258 -3.54 -0.86 8.31
CA VAL A 258 -3.10 -2.08 7.63
C VAL A 258 -2.89 -3.22 8.63
N THR A 259 -2.26 -2.96 9.77
CA THR A 259 -1.96 -4.00 10.77
C THR A 259 -3.02 -4.13 11.85
N GLY A 260 -3.82 -3.10 12.06
CA GLY A 260 -4.74 -2.99 13.19
C GLY A 260 -4.04 -2.86 14.55
N LYS A 261 -2.71 -2.70 14.60
CA LYS A 261 -1.95 -2.50 15.83
C LYS A 261 -1.74 -1.01 16.09
N VAL A 262 -1.52 -0.65 17.35
CA VAL A 262 -1.03 0.69 17.70
C VAL A 262 0.47 0.73 17.38
N GLU A 263 0.88 1.71 16.57
CA GLU A 263 2.25 1.90 16.09
C GLU A 263 2.62 3.39 16.20
N ASN A 264 3.91 3.70 16.18
CA ASN A 264 4.37 5.09 16.11
C ASN A 264 4.03 5.67 14.74
N LYS A 265 3.56 6.90 14.72
CA LYS A 265 3.20 7.64 13.51
C LYS A 265 3.83 9.02 13.54
N HIS A 266 4.52 9.35 12.45
CA HIS A 266 5.06 10.68 12.20
C HIS A 266 4.12 11.40 11.22
N ALA A 267 3.41 12.42 11.68
CA ALA A 267 2.54 13.24 10.84
C ALA A 267 3.21 14.54 10.42
N LEU A 268 3.15 14.81 9.13
CA LEU A 268 3.51 16.07 8.50
C LEU A 268 2.24 16.93 8.39
N LEU A 269 2.36 18.20 8.76
CA LEU A 269 1.28 19.15 8.89
C LEU A 269 1.55 20.36 8.00
N ARG A 270 0.56 20.80 7.23
CA ARG A 270 0.62 22.03 6.44
C ARG A 270 -0.72 22.75 6.44
N LYS A 271 -0.67 24.05 6.67
CA LYS A 271 -1.80 24.96 6.55
C LYS A 271 -2.08 25.24 5.07
N SER A 272 -3.34 25.17 4.68
CA SER A 272 -3.86 25.56 3.37
C SER A 272 -5.11 26.41 3.59
N GLY A 273 -4.99 27.74 3.47
CA GLY A 273 -6.01 28.67 3.94
C GLY A 273 -6.25 28.56 5.46
N HIS A 274 -7.48 28.32 5.88
CA HIS A 274 -7.85 28.05 7.29
C HIS A 274 -7.90 26.55 7.61
N TYR A 275 -7.50 25.68 6.67
CA TYR A 275 -7.44 24.25 6.89
C TYR A 275 -6.04 23.82 7.33
N LEU A 276 -5.98 22.88 8.27
CA LEU A 276 -4.81 22.06 8.54
C LEU A 276 -4.95 20.77 7.72
N VAL A 277 -4.03 20.57 6.78
CA VAL A 277 -3.87 19.32 6.02
C VAL A 277 -2.75 18.51 6.64
N ALA A 278 -2.98 17.22 6.83
CA ALA A 278 -2.02 16.34 7.46
C ALA A 278 -1.95 14.97 6.77
N VAL A 279 -0.73 14.45 6.66
CA VAL A 279 -0.42 13.10 6.16
C VAL A 279 0.68 12.55 7.05
N GLY A 280 0.66 11.25 7.37
CA GLY A 280 1.74 10.67 8.15
C GLY A 280 2.05 9.23 7.79
N TYR A 281 3.27 8.82 8.09
CA TYR A 281 3.78 7.47 7.87
C TYR A 281 4.04 6.78 9.21
N TYR A 282 3.94 5.46 9.23
CA TYR A 282 4.15 4.67 10.44
C TYR A 282 5.58 4.18 10.53
N THR A 283 6.16 4.29 11.72
CA THR A 283 7.48 3.75 12.05
C THR A 283 7.32 2.62 13.07
N ALA A 284 8.27 1.68 13.08
CA ALA A 284 8.29 0.68 14.14
C ALA A 284 8.52 1.37 15.50
N GLY A 285 7.76 0.96 16.51
CA GLY A 285 8.15 1.23 17.89
C GLY A 285 9.46 0.49 18.19
N GLY A 286 10.43 1.19 18.75
CA GLY A 286 11.68 0.59 19.26
C GLY A 286 11.41 -0.40 20.38
#